data_AF-A4WMB0-F1
#
_entry.id   AF-A4WMB0-F1
#
_cell.length_a   1.000
_cell.length_b   1.000
_cell.length_c   1.000
_cell.angle_alpha   90.00
_cell.angle_beta   90.00
_cell.angle_gamma   90.00
#
_symmetry.space_group_name_H-M   'P 1'
#
loop_
_entity.id
_entity.type
_entity.pdbx_description
1 polymer ?
#
loop_
_entity_poly.entity_id
_entity_poly.type
_entity_poly.pdbx_seq_one_letter_code
_entity_poly.pdbx_strand_id
1 'polypeptide(L)'
;MSTPPKPLVKIPHRISGGGVSRWKTGKGFSLGELNAVGLNAEQARLLGIPIDERRKSMWPHNVEALKKWVTEVLEGKAQPPAPALPKVVKIKQKRGRAFRGLTAAGRRSRGLLSVKLRETHNYKYRKKAKEREQRKRHEATKGLGNLLRISKIVNSRK
;
A
#
# COMPACT_ATOMS: atom_id res chain seq x y z
N MET A 1 -22.92 0.53 -11.78
CA MET A 1 -22.26 -0.67 -11.22
C MET A 1 -23.03 -1.08 -9.98
N SER A 2 -23.70 -2.22 -10.02
CA SER A 2 -24.37 -2.76 -8.83
C SER A 2 -23.32 -3.34 -7.89
N THR A 3 -23.43 -3.04 -6.59
CA THR A 3 -22.55 -3.65 -5.60
C THR A 3 -23.12 -4.99 -5.16
N PRO A 4 -22.32 -6.08 -5.13
CA PRO A 4 -22.80 -7.37 -4.64
C PRO A 4 -23.22 -7.28 -3.17
N PRO A 5 -24.22 -8.09 -2.76
CA PRO A 5 -24.68 -8.12 -1.38
C PRO A 5 -23.52 -8.47 -0.44
N LYS A 6 -23.54 -7.90 0.76
CA LYS A 6 -22.56 -8.25 1.79
C LYS A 6 -23.06 -9.46 2.58
N PRO A 7 -22.23 -10.49 2.79
CA PRO A 7 -22.64 -11.70 3.51
C PRO A 7 -22.78 -11.41 5.00
N LEU A 8 -23.78 -12.00 5.63
CA LEU A 8 -23.98 -11.98 7.08
C LEU A 8 -23.41 -13.26 7.72
N VAL A 9 -22.71 -13.10 8.83
CA VAL A 9 -22.03 -14.18 9.54
C VAL A 9 -22.33 -14.10 11.02
N LYS A 10 -22.66 -15.25 11.62
CA LYS A 10 -22.88 -15.39 13.05
C LYS A 10 -21.59 -15.10 13.85
N ILE A 11 -21.70 -14.26 14.86
CA ILE A 11 -20.64 -13.99 15.84
C ILE A 11 -20.70 -15.09 16.91
N PRO A 12 -19.55 -15.61 17.38
CA PRO A 12 -19.53 -16.49 18.54
C PRO A 12 -20.22 -15.82 19.74
N HIS A 13 -21.10 -16.55 20.43
CA HIS A 13 -21.76 -16.04 21.61
C HIS A 13 -20.72 -15.83 22.73
N ARG A 14 -20.88 -14.75 23.49
CA ARG A 14 -20.06 -14.49 24.68
C ARG A 14 -20.95 -14.62 25.91
N ILE A 15 -20.42 -15.20 26.97
CA ILE A 15 -21.11 -15.35 28.25
C ILE A 15 -21.53 -13.97 28.79
N SER A 16 -20.63 -12.98 28.72
CA SER A 16 -20.91 -11.60 29.13
C SER A 16 -21.99 -10.88 28.32
N GLY A 17 -22.35 -11.40 27.14
CA GLY A 17 -23.40 -10.84 26.27
C GLY A 17 -24.76 -11.51 26.44
N GLY A 18 -24.98 -12.25 27.53
CA GLY A 18 -26.25 -12.93 27.79
C GLY A 18 -26.57 -14.07 26.84
N GLY A 19 -25.56 -14.67 26.19
CA GLY A 19 -25.77 -15.81 25.28
C GLY A 19 -26.42 -15.47 23.94
N VAL A 20 -26.71 -14.19 23.66
CA VAL A 20 -27.40 -13.78 22.43
C VAL A 20 -26.49 -13.93 21.21
N SER A 21 -26.99 -14.63 20.19
CA SER A 21 -26.31 -14.80 18.90
C SER A 21 -26.48 -13.55 18.05
N ARG A 22 -25.37 -12.83 17.83
CA ARG A 22 -25.34 -11.62 17.00
C ARG A 22 -24.83 -11.93 15.60
N TRP A 23 -25.20 -11.11 14.63
CA TRP A 23 -24.73 -11.19 13.25
C TRP A 23 -23.81 -10.01 12.94
N LYS A 24 -22.81 -10.24 12.09
CA LYS A 24 -21.97 -9.20 11.52
C LYS A 24 -21.81 -9.39 10.02
N THR A 25 -21.40 -8.33 9.35
CA THR A 25 -20.95 -8.42 7.97
C THR A 25 -19.63 -9.20 7.87
N GLY A 26 -19.62 -10.23 7.03
CA GLY A 26 -18.46 -11.05 6.72
C GLY A 26 -17.51 -10.39 5.72
N LYS A 27 -16.32 -10.99 5.53
CA LYS A 27 -15.34 -10.53 4.53
C LYS A 27 -15.77 -10.86 3.09
N GLY A 28 -16.38 -12.02 2.88
CA GLY A 28 -16.82 -12.55 1.59
C GLY A 28 -17.72 -13.76 1.76
N PHE A 29 -18.29 -14.28 0.67
CA PHE A 29 -19.14 -15.48 0.67
C PHE A 29 -18.29 -16.74 0.85
N SER A 30 -18.84 -17.77 1.48
CA SER A 30 -18.16 -19.06 1.57
C SER A 30 -18.24 -19.82 0.25
N LEU A 31 -17.30 -20.74 0.03
CA LEU A 31 -17.34 -21.62 -1.14
C LEU A 31 -18.65 -22.42 -1.20
N GLY A 32 -19.19 -22.82 -0.05
CA GLY A 32 -20.46 -23.53 0.01
C GLY A 32 -21.64 -22.68 -0.48
N GLU A 33 -21.70 -21.40 -0.09
CA GLU A 33 -22.77 -20.50 -0.54
C GLU A 33 -22.68 -20.24 -2.06
N LEU A 34 -21.47 -20.09 -2.60
CA LEU A 34 -21.24 -19.92 -4.04
C LEU A 34 -21.65 -21.18 -4.82
N ASN A 35 -21.24 -22.36 -4.35
CA ASN A 35 -21.60 -23.64 -4.98
C ASN A 35 -23.11 -23.87 -4.95
N ALA A 36 -23.81 -23.46 -3.88
CA ALA A 36 -25.27 -23.56 -3.80
C ALA A 36 -26.00 -22.68 -4.84
N VAL A 37 -25.36 -21.58 -5.29
CA VAL A 37 -25.84 -20.72 -6.39
C VAL A 37 -25.36 -21.23 -7.76
N GLY A 38 -24.43 -22.20 -7.80
CA GLY A 38 -23.85 -22.74 -9.02
C GLY A 38 -22.67 -21.94 -9.57
N LEU A 39 -22.02 -21.12 -8.73
CA LEU A 39 -20.85 -20.32 -9.12
C LEU A 39 -19.55 -20.96 -8.65
N ASN A 40 -18.54 -20.99 -9.53
CA ASN A 40 -17.15 -21.29 -9.14
C ASN A 40 -16.48 -20.03 -8.53
N ALA A 41 -15.43 -20.23 -7.73
CA ALA A 41 -14.66 -19.15 -7.13
C ALA A 41 -14.07 -18.17 -8.15
N GLU A 42 -13.59 -18.67 -9.29
CA GLU A 42 -13.08 -17.80 -10.36
C GLU A 42 -14.18 -16.96 -11.01
N GLN A 43 -15.34 -17.58 -11.30
CA GLN A 43 -16.50 -16.88 -11.86
C GLN A 43 -17.02 -15.82 -10.90
N ALA A 44 -17.11 -16.14 -9.61
CA ALA A 44 -17.52 -15.20 -8.58
C ALA A 44 -16.54 -14.01 -8.47
N ARG A 45 -15.22 -14.25 -8.56
CA ARG A 45 -14.23 -13.17 -8.64
C ARG A 45 -14.40 -12.33 -9.90
N LEU A 46 -14.70 -12.94 -11.05
CA LEU A 46 -14.94 -12.21 -12.29
C LEU A 46 -16.16 -11.29 -12.18
N LEU A 47 -17.22 -11.74 -11.51
CA LEU A 47 -18.42 -10.96 -11.18
C LEU A 47 -18.19 -9.94 -10.05
N GLY A 48 -16.98 -9.87 -9.48
CA GLY A 48 -16.63 -8.95 -8.41
C GLY A 48 -17.24 -9.29 -7.04
N ILE A 49 -17.71 -10.52 -6.86
CA ILE A 49 -18.22 -11.03 -5.58
C ILE A 49 -17.02 -11.28 -4.64
N PRO A 50 -17.03 -10.75 -3.41
CA PRO A 50 -15.97 -11.02 -2.44
C PRO A 50 -16.10 -12.45 -1.89
N ILE A 51 -14.99 -13.18 -1.84
CA ILE A 51 -14.95 -14.61 -1.43
C ILE A 51 -14.12 -14.78 -0.17
N ASP A 52 -14.58 -15.62 0.75
CA ASP A 52 -13.87 -16.10 1.93
C ASP A 52 -13.71 -17.63 1.87
N GLU A 53 -12.66 -18.08 1.18
CA GLU A 53 -12.38 -19.51 0.95
C GLU A 53 -12.16 -20.31 2.24
N ARG A 54 -11.82 -19.63 3.33
CA ARG A 54 -11.53 -20.26 4.62
C ARG A 54 -12.81 -20.57 5.40
N ARG A 55 -13.94 -19.95 5.05
CA ARG A 55 -15.21 -20.15 5.75
C ARG A 55 -15.90 -21.41 5.25
N LYS A 56 -16.19 -22.31 6.19
CA LYS A 56 -16.99 -23.53 5.93
C LYS A 56 -18.48 -23.37 6.21
N SER A 57 -18.88 -22.36 6.99
CA SER A 57 -20.29 -22.12 7.29
C SER A 57 -21.04 -21.59 6.07
N MET A 58 -22.28 -22.04 5.95
CA MET A 58 -23.23 -21.66 4.91
C MET A 58 -24.50 -21.18 5.60
N TRP A 59 -25.04 -20.04 5.15
CA TRP A 59 -26.30 -19.54 5.66
C TRP A 59 -27.32 -19.33 4.55
N PRO A 60 -28.58 -19.80 4.70
CA PRO A 60 -29.60 -19.72 3.65
C PRO A 60 -29.87 -18.29 3.14
N HIS A 61 -29.99 -17.31 4.03
CA HIS A 61 -30.22 -15.91 3.67
C HIS A 61 -29.12 -15.31 2.78
N ASN A 62 -27.87 -15.76 2.93
CA ASN A 62 -26.78 -15.32 2.05
C ASN A 62 -26.92 -15.93 0.65
N VAL A 63 -27.35 -17.20 0.56
CA VAL A 63 -27.58 -17.91 -0.71
C VAL A 63 -28.74 -17.24 -1.47
N GLU A 64 -29.84 -16.94 -0.79
CA GLU A 64 -30.99 -16.25 -1.40
C GLU A 64 -30.62 -14.85 -1.89
N ALA A 65 -29.92 -14.06 -1.07
CA ALA A 65 -29.44 -12.73 -1.46
C ALA A 65 -28.51 -12.80 -2.68
N LEU A 66 -27.61 -13.78 -2.71
CA LEU A 66 -26.70 -13.98 -3.82
C LEU A 66 -27.44 -14.41 -5.10
N LYS A 67 -28.39 -15.35 -4.99
CA LYS A 67 -29.20 -15.82 -6.13
C LYS A 67 -30.03 -14.68 -6.73
N LYS A 68 -30.67 -13.86 -5.89
CA LYS A 68 -31.40 -12.67 -6.34
C LYS A 68 -30.49 -11.72 -7.12
N TRP A 69 -29.32 -11.40 -6.57
CA TRP A 69 -28.38 -10.49 -7.22
C TRP A 69 -27.84 -11.04 -8.54
N VAL A 70 -27.51 -12.33 -8.61
CA VAL A 70 -27.07 -12.98 -9.85
C VAL A 70 -28.17 -12.93 -10.93
N THR A 71 -29.42 -13.12 -10.53
CA THR A 71 -30.57 -13.03 -11.45
C THR A 71 -30.74 -11.60 -11.99
N GLU A 72 -30.63 -10.58 -11.12
CA GLU A 72 -30.68 -9.16 -11.55
C GLU A 72 -29.54 -8.79 -12.51
N VAL A 73 -28.36 -9.38 -12.33
CA VAL A 73 -27.22 -9.20 -13.24
C VAL A 73 -27.46 -9.90 -14.58
N LEU A 74 -28.02 -11.12 -14.58
CA LEU A 74 -28.37 -11.87 -15.79
C LEU A 74 -29.46 -11.17 -16.61
N GLU A 75 -30.46 -10.60 -15.94
CA GLU A 75 -31.54 -9.82 -16.56
C GLU A 75 -31.04 -8.46 -17.12
N GLY A 76 -29.78 -8.09 -16.88
CA GLY A 76 -29.18 -6.85 -17.38
C GLY A 76 -29.63 -5.59 -16.65
N LYS A 77 -30.46 -5.71 -15.61
CA LYS A 77 -30.87 -4.58 -14.74
C LYS A 77 -29.69 -3.95 -14.03
N ALA A 78 -28.65 -4.75 -13.79
CA ALA A 78 -27.45 -4.37 -13.05
C ALA A 78 -26.19 -4.79 -13.81
N GLN A 79 -25.24 -3.86 -13.96
CA GLN A 79 -23.90 -4.19 -14.42
C GLN A 79 -23.02 -4.61 -13.23
N PRO A 80 -22.31 -5.75 -13.31
CA PRO A 80 -21.44 -6.21 -12.24
C PRO A 80 -20.27 -5.22 -12.04
N PRO A 81 -19.73 -5.10 -10.83
CA PRO A 81 -18.58 -4.25 -10.58
C PRO A 81 -17.32 -4.86 -11.21
N ALA A 82 -16.20 -4.12 -11.11
CA ALA A 82 -14.90 -4.64 -11.55
C ALA A 82 -14.55 -5.97 -10.85
N PRO A 83 -13.84 -6.87 -11.53
CA PRO A 83 -13.53 -8.19 -11.00
C PRO A 83 -12.66 -8.09 -9.73
N ALA A 84 -12.98 -8.93 -8.74
CA ALA A 84 -12.26 -9.08 -7.47
C ALA A 84 -11.02 -9.99 -7.60
N LEU A 85 -10.38 -10.00 -8.77
CA LEU A 85 -9.16 -10.77 -9.02
C LEU A 85 -7.98 -10.20 -8.21
N PRO A 86 -7.04 -11.05 -7.76
CA PRO A 86 -5.84 -10.57 -7.10
C PRO A 86 -5.05 -9.68 -8.06
N LYS A 87 -4.70 -8.47 -7.60
CA LYS A 87 -3.86 -7.55 -8.39
C LYS A 87 -2.44 -8.12 -8.48
N VAL A 88 -2.08 -8.68 -9.63
CA VAL A 88 -0.71 -9.12 -9.91
C VAL A 88 0.13 -7.90 -10.31
N VAL A 89 0.91 -7.37 -9.37
CA VAL A 89 1.82 -6.26 -9.66
C VAL A 89 3.05 -6.81 -10.39
N LYS A 90 3.10 -6.67 -11.72
CA LYS A 90 4.28 -7.01 -12.54
C LYS A 90 5.35 -5.93 -12.36
N ILE A 91 6.23 -6.10 -11.38
CA ILE A 91 7.37 -5.20 -11.17
C ILE A 91 8.54 -5.66 -12.04
N LYS A 92 9.06 -4.78 -12.92
CA LYS A 92 10.28 -5.07 -13.69
C LYS A 92 11.44 -5.38 -12.74
N GLN A 93 12.15 -6.47 -13.01
CA GLN A 93 13.33 -6.82 -12.22
C GLN A 93 14.39 -5.71 -12.28
N LYS A 94 14.96 -5.35 -11.11
CA LYS A 94 16.08 -4.40 -11.02
C LYS A 94 17.36 -5.08 -11.50
N ARG A 95 17.58 -5.12 -12.82
CA ARG A 95 18.81 -5.67 -13.42
C ARG A 95 20.05 -4.99 -12.82
N GLY A 96 21.09 -5.79 -12.57
CA GLY A 96 22.32 -5.33 -11.93
C GLY A 96 22.15 -4.87 -10.47
N ARG A 97 21.07 -5.29 -9.78
CA ARG A 97 20.83 -4.92 -8.37
C ARG A 97 22.00 -5.25 -7.45
N ALA A 98 22.66 -6.39 -7.66
CA ALA A 98 23.86 -6.77 -6.91
C ALA A 98 25.00 -5.78 -7.12
N PHE A 99 25.39 -5.55 -8.38
CA PHE A 99 26.47 -4.63 -8.75
C PHE A 99 26.22 -3.18 -8.34
N ARG A 100 24.96 -2.74 -8.31
CA ARG A 100 24.56 -1.40 -7.84
C ARG A 100 24.49 -1.26 -6.31
N GLY A 101 24.77 -2.32 -5.57
CA GLY A 101 24.68 -2.35 -4.10
C GLY A 101 23.25 -2.17 -3.57
N LEU A 102 22.24 -2.58 -4.33
CA LEU A 102 20.82 -2.50 -3.94
C LEU A 102 20.34 -3.75 -3.18
N THR A 103 21.22 -4.74 -3.00
CA THR A 103 21.03 -5.91 -2.13
C THR A 103 20.95 -5.50 -0.66
N ALA A 104 20.43 -6.36 0.22
CA ALA A 104 20.39 -6.07 1.65
C ALA A 104 21.83 -5.88 2.21
N ALA A 105 22.75 -6.78 1.81
CA ALA A 105 24.17 -6.65 2.10
C ALA A 105 24.78 -5.36 1.53
N GLY A 106 24.53 -5.02 0.26
CA GLY A 106 25.04 -3.78 -0.35
C GLY A 106 24.50 -2.51 0.30
N ARG A 107 23.23 -2.50 0.72
CA ARG A 107 22.65 -1.38 1.48
C ARG A 107 23.25 -1.28 2.88
N ARG A 108 23.57 -2.42 3.51
CA ARG A 108 24.21 -2.48 4.83
C ARG A 108 25.66 -2.00 4.75
N SER A 109 26.45 -2.44 3.78
CA SER A 109 27.84 -1.99 3.59
C SER A 109 27.94 -0.50 3.28
N ARG A 110 26.94 0.06 2.57
CA ARG A 110 26.82 1.50 2.33
C ARG A 110 26.37 2.32 3.56
N GLY A 111 26.10 1.68 4.70
CA GLY A 111 25.62 2.35 5.92
C GLY A 111 24.18 2.87 5.84
N LEU A 112 23.43 2.52 4.78
CA LEU A 112 22.05 2.99 4.61
C LEU A 112 21.06 2.30 5.56
N LEU A 113 21.42 1.12 6.08
CA LEU A 113 20.57 0.33 6.97
C LEU A 113 20.93 0.49 8.45
N SER A 114 22.19 0.20 8.82
CA SER A 114 22.66 0.25 10.21
C SER A 114 22.83 1.69 10.70
N VAL A 115 23.67 2.47 10.01
CA VAL A 115 23.98 3.86 10.33
C VAL A 115 22.84 4.81 9.91
N LYS A 116 21.84 4.30 9.17
CA LYS A 116 20.70 5.06 8.61
C LYS A 116 21.14 6.31 7.83
N LEU A 117 22.26 6.22 7.11
CA LEU A 117 22.71 7.31 6.26
C LEU A 117 21.64 7.61 5.20
N ARG A 118 21.28 8.89 5.07
CA ARG A 118 20.28 9.34 4.09
C ARG A 118 20.79 9.21 2.65
N GLU A 119 22.10 9.35 2.47
CA GLU A 119 22.78 9.33 1.17
C GLU A 119 24.09 8.54 1.27
N THR A 120 24.66 8.16 0.13
CA THR A 120 26.01 7.58 0.11
C THR A 120 27.09 8.61 0.41
N HIS A 121 28.21 8.15 0.95
CA HIS A 121 29.43 8.95 1.11
C HIS A 121 29.84 9.68 -0.19
N ASN A 122 29.82 8.99 -1.34
CA ASN A 122 30.14 9.59 -2.63
C ASN A 122 29.25 10.78 -2.99
N TYR A 123 27.95 10.67 -2.74
CA TYR A 123 27.02 11.79 -2.95
C TYR A 123 27.30 12.95 -2.00
N LYS A 124 27.55 12.68 -0.71
CA LYS A 124 27.93 13.68 0.29
C LYS A 124 29.21 14.42 -0.13
N TYR A 125 30.22 13.70 -0.59
CA TYR A 125 31.50 14.28 -1.03
C TYR A 125 31.33 15.14 -2.29
N ARG A 126 30.60 14.66 -3.31
CA ARG A 126 30.32 15.44 -4.52
C ARG A 126 29.51 16.71 -4.22
N LYS A 127 28.48 16.61 -3.37
CA LYS A 127 27.73 17.78 -2.91
C LYS A 127 28.64 18.79 -2.22
N LYS A 128 29.53 18.32 -1.33
CA LYS A 128 30.48 19.20 -0.64
C LYS A 128 31.49 19.83 -1.60
N ALA A 129 32.06 19.10 -2.55
CA ALA A 129 32.95 19.67 -3.55
C ALA A 129 32.27 20.80 -4.35
N LYS A 130 31.03 20.60 -4.79
CA LYS A 130 30.25 21.64 -5.49
C LYS A 130 29.95 22.86 -4.60
N GLU A 131 29.66 22.66 -3.32
CA GLU A 131 29.50 23.77 -2.36
C GLU A 131 30.79 24.59 -2.21
N ARG A 132 31.97 23.95 -2.28
CA ARG A 132 33.29 24.59 -2.21
C ARG A 132 33.65 25.36 -3.47
N GLU A 133 33.45 24.74 -4.63
CA GLU A 133 33.65 25.37 -5.94
C GLU A 133 32.78 26.64 -6.07
N GLN A 134 31.54 26.56 -5.61
CA GLN A 134 30.62 27.71 -5.54
C GLN A 134 30.93 28.68 -4.38
N ARG A 135 32.02 28.46 -3.63
CA ARG A 135 32.43 29.19 -2.42
C ARG A 135 31.27 29.48 -1.47
N LYS A 136 30.42 28.49 -1.18
CA LYS A 136 29.30 28.66 -0.24
C LYS A 136 29.78 28.60 1.22
N ARG A 137 29.02 29.24 2.12
CA ARG A 137 29.24 29.24 3.59
C ARG A 137 30.60 29.81 3.99
N HIS A 138 31.38 29.06 4.78
CA HIS A 138 32.67 29.49 5.32
C HIS A 138 33.70 29.73 4.21
N GLU A 139 33.61 29.06 3.06
CA GLU A 139 34.51 29.34 1.92
C GLU A 139 34.20 30.65 1.20
N ALA A 140 32.97 31.19 1.35
CA ALA A 140 32.64 32.54 0.91
C ALA A 140 33.41 33.59 1.72
N THR A 141 33.63 33.31 3.00
CA THR A 141 34.18 34.24 3.98
C THR A 141 35.63 33.96 4.34
N LYS A 142 36.20 32.82 3.91
CA LYS A 142 37.58 32.41 4.19
C LYS A 142 38.55 33.39 3.52
N GLY A 143 39.36 34.07 4.32
CA GLY A 143 40.34 35.06 3.84
C GLY A 143 39.80 36.48 3.64
N LEU A 144 38.48 36.69 3.72
CA LEU A 144 37.86 38.03 3.63
C LEU A 144 37.73 38.75 4.99
N GLY A 145 38.32 38.23 6.07
CA GLY A 145 38.10 38.68 7.44
C GLY A 145 38.13 40.20 7.64
N ASN A 146 39.18 40.87 7.14
CA ASN A 146 39.30 42.33 7.23
C ASN A 146 38.38 43.06 6.24
N LEU A 147 38.21 42.55 5.02
CA LEU A 147 37.38 43.17 3.98
C LEU A 147 35.88 43.18 4.34
N LEU A 148 35.38 42.09 4.93
CA LEU A 148 34.00 42.01 5.41
C LEU A 148 33.77 42.98 6.58
N ARG A 149 34.73 43.06 7.51
CA ARG A 149 34.70 44.01 8.64
C ARG A 149 34.70 45.46 8.15
N ILE A 150 35.57 45.81 7.21
CA ILE A 150 35.62 47.14 6.58
C ILE A 150 34.31 47.44 5.84
N SER A 151 33.79 46.51 5.03
CA SER A 151 32.51 46.71 4.32
C SER A 151 31.34 46.96 5.28
N LYS A 152 31.33 46.29 6.45
CA LYS A 152 30.29 46.44 7.47
C LYS A 152 30.35 47.83 8.12
N ILE A 153 31.55 48.33 8.39
CA ILE A 153 31.79 49.69 8.92
C ILE A 153 31.39 50.76 7.90
N VAL A 154 31.71 50.56 6.61
CA VAL A 154 31.35 51.50 5.54
C VAL A 154 29.83 51.53 5.34
N ASN A 155 29.17 50.37 5.29
CA ASN A 155 27.72 50.29 5.11
C ASN A 155 26.91 50.72 6.34
N SER A 156 27.48 50.70 7.56
CA SER A 156 26.78 51.20 8.76
C SER A 156 26.87 52.72 8.94
N ARG A 157 27.70 53.40 8.13
CA ARG A 157 27.86 54.86 8.12
C ARG A 157 27.10 55.53 6.97
N LYS A 158 26.57 54.75 6.03
CA LYS A 158 25.55 55.17 5.07
C LYS A 158 24.18 55.01 5.71
#